data_AF-A0A3B0MV56-F1
#
_entry.id   AF-A0A3B0MV56-F1
#
_cell.length_a   1.000
_cell.length_b   1.000
_cell.length_c   1.000
_cell.angle_alpha   90.00
_cell.angle_beta   90.00
_cell.angle_gamma   90.00
#
_symmetry.space_group_name_H-M   'P 1'
#
loop_
_entity.id
_entity.type
_entity.pdbx_description
1 polymer ?
#
loop_
_entity_poly.entity_id
_entity_poly.type
_entity_poly.pdbx_seq_one_letter_code
_entity_poly.pdbx_strand_id
1 'polypeptide(L)'
;MAHTTKENRDIYYRKAKEEGFRARSAYKLLQIFESFHILYPKLDEESALSILLNSSCSYCEHNINKNDFIAKIFSSDHTKQNCCFTGADSDSELDDYSELGLVDYVKIKRNCLELGRIKNVVDLCSAPGSWSQLLSKMVHEDYETLKNACKKLQTQQEVCKNLVEYVNIKPVIVAIDIQQMAPIEGVRFLKGDITDPEILKEVLQLFIENVSRNINQAYGGEYDEKLRRNAQLITCDGAPDISGLHETDSFLQSYLIKSALSVCFSLLDPDGCFICKTFFSSENTPIFTQVSSFFDYCTIFKPSASRSSSFEHFIVAVGYKPFGHILNTPKSQEIDDEREIDSELKEIIKAAGKVISWD
;
A
#
# COMPACT_ATOMS: atom_id res chain seq x y z
N MET A 1 -33.01 15.42 -7.79
CA MET A 1 -32.94 14.04 -8.31
C MET A 1 -32.05 14.04 -9.53
N ALA A 2 -30.82 13.56 -9.43
CA ALA A 2 -29.88 13.58 -10.55
C ALA A 2 -30.15 12.40 -11.50
N HIS A 3 -30.61 12.70 -12.71
CA HIS A 3 -30.69 11.73 -13.80
C HIS A 3 -29.30 11.19 -14.11
N THR A 4 -28.99 9.96 -13.71
CA THR A 4 -27.80 9.24 -14.21
C THR A 4 -28.14 8.63 -15.58
N THR A 5 -28.11 9.47 -16.62
CA THR A 5 -28.40 9.07 -18.01
C THR A 5 -27.30 8.18 -18.59
N LYS A 6 -27.69 7.43 -19.62
CA LYS A 6 -26.87 6.55 -20.48
C LYS A 6 -25.50 7.15 -20.86
N GLU A 7 -25.40 8.47 -20.91
CA GLU A 7 -24.20 9.27 -21.19
C GLU A 7 -23.05 9.01 -20.20
N ASN A 8 -23.31 8.96 -18.89
CA ASN A 8 -22.25 8.68 -17.89
C ASN A 8 -21.67 7.27 -18.01
N ARG A 9 -22.47 6.29 -18.48
CA ARG A 9 -21.96 4.91 -18.72
C ARG A 9 -20.95 4.88 -19.85
N ASP A 10 -21.09 5.81 -20.79
CA ASP A 10 -20.28 5.90 -21.99
C ASP A 10 -19.04 6.78 -21.78
N ILE A 11 -19.08 7.76 -20.87
CA ILE A 11 -17.91 8.63 -20.60
C ILE A 11 -16.69 7.83 -20.15
N TYR A 12 -16.81 7.02 -19.10
CA TYR A 12 -15.65 6.25 -18.60
C TYR A 12 -15.19 5.15 -19.54
N TYR A 13 -16.10 4.64 -20.39
CA TYR A 13 -15.74 3.69 -21.43
C TYR A 13 -14.94 4.37 -22.56
N ARG A 14 -15.42 5.53 -23.03
CA ARG A 14 -14.71 6.35 -24.04
C ARG A 14 -13.36 6.83 -23.53
N LYS A 15 -13.31 7.39 -22.32
CA LYS A 15 -12.06 7.79 -21.68
C LYS A 15 -11.08 6.63 -21.53
N ALA A 16 -11.56 5.45 -21.11
CA ALA A 16 -10.70 4.26 -21.01
C ALA A 16 -10.10 3.89 -22.37
N LYS A 17 -10.91 3.93 -23.44
CA LYS A 17 -10.44 3.65 -24.79
C LYS A 17 -9.46 4.71 -25.30
N GLU A 18 -9.72 6.00 -25.03
CA GLU A 18 -8.84 7.13 -25.38
C GLU A 18 -7.48 7.04 -24.68
N GLU A 19 -7.46 6.63 -23.41
CA GLU A 19 -6.25 6.47 -22.60
C GLU A 19 -5.59 5.08 -22.71
N GLY A 20 -6.16 4.17 -23.52
CA GLY A 20 -5.61 2.83 -23.76
C GLY A 20 -5.83 1.83 -22.61
N PHE A 21 -6.73 2.10 -21.67
CA PHE A 21 -7.15 1.14 -20.65
C PHE A 21 -8.05 0.04 -21.25
N ARG A 22 -7.83 -1.20 -20.82
CA ARG A 22 -8.57 -2.38 -21.27
C ARG A 22 -10.05 -2.34 -20.88
N ALA A 23 -10.38 -1.67 -19.79
CA ALA A 23 -11.75 -1.46 -19.33
C ALA A 23 -11.90 -0.19 -18.50
N ARG A 24 -13.14 0.30 -18.45
CA ARG A 24 -13.54 1.43 -17.60
C ARG A 24 -13.33 1.22 -16.10
N SER A 25 -13.07 -0.01 -15.65
CA SER A 25 -12.83 -0.28 -14.23
C SER A 25 -11.58 0.40 -13.69
N ALA A 26 -10.62 0.77 -14.53
CA ALA A 26 -9.47 1.59 -14.14
C ALA A 26 -9.91 2.90 -13.44
N TYR A 27 -10.95 3.57 -13.92
CA TYR A 27 -11.44 4.80 -13.28
C TYR A 27 -12.10 4.57 -11.91
N LYS A 28 -12.54 3.35 -11.59
CA LYS A 28 -13.03 3.03 -10.25
C LYS A 28 -11.86 3.05 -9.26
N LEU A 29 -10.75 2.41 -9.61
CA LEU A 29 -9.53 2.40 -8.79
C LEU A 29 -8.93 3.80 -8.68
N LEU A 30 -8.89 4.56 -9.78
CA LEU A 30 -8.41 5.94 -9.77
C LEU A 30 -9.21 6.81 -8.80
N GLN A 31 -10.55 6.70 -8.80
CA GLN A 31 -11.40 7.46 -7.88
C GLN A 31 -11.22 7.04 -6.41
N ILE A 32 -10.95 5.75 -6.15
CA ILE A 32 -10.57 5.28 -4.82
C ILE A 32 -9.24 5.93 -4.41
N PHE A 33 -8.24 5.90 -5.27
CA PHE A 33 -6.94 6.52 -5.00
C PHE A 33 -7.05 8.01 -4.71
N GLU A 34 -7.85 8.74 -5.48
CA GLU A 34 -8.14 10.16 -5.26
C GLU A 34 -8.85 10.42 -3.92
N SER A 35 -9.85 9.60 -3.58
CA SER A 35 -10.69 9.82 -2.38
C SER A 35 -9.99 9.44 -1.08
N PHE A 36 -9.07 8.48 -1.13
CA PHE A 36 -8.38 7.92 0.04
C PHE A 36 -6.87 8.24 0.06
N HIS A 37 -6.42 9.13 -0.83
CA HIS A 37 -5.03 9.59 -0.91
C HIS A 37 -4.00 8.46 -1.10
N ILE A 38 -4.36 7.42 -1.85
CA ILE A 38 -3.47 6.31 -2.18
C ILE A 38 -2.79 6.65 -3.50
N LEU A 39 -1.48 6.94 -3.49
CA LEU A 39 -0.75 7.49 -4.66
C LEU A 39 -1.36 8.80 -5.21
N TYR A 40 -2.15 9.50 -4.40
CA TYR A 40 -2.80 10.76 -4.77
C TYR A 40 -2.75 11.80 -3.62
N PRO A 41 -2.51 13.10 -3.89
CA PRO A 41 -2.14 13.68 -5.18
C PRO A 41 -0.87 13.05 -5.73
N LYS A 42 -0.72 13.07 -7.05
CA LYS A 42 0.49 12.56 -7.70
C LYS A 42 1.71 13.26 -7.11
N LEU A 43 2.77 12.49 -6.86
CA LEU A 43 4.00 13.05 -6.33
C LEU A 43 4.61 14.00 -7.35
N ASP A 44 4.71 15.28 -6.99
CA ASP A 44 5.51 16.26 -7.69
C ASP A 44 6.95 16.30 -7.16
N GLU A 45 7.81 17.03 -7.84
CA GLU A 45 9.23 17.11 -7.50
C GLU A 45 9.48 17.78 -6.14
N GLU A 46 8.75 18.85 -5.80
CA GLU A 46 8.94 19.60 -4.56
C GLU A 46 8.58 18.74 -3.34
N SER A 47 7.44 18.05 -3.44
CA SER A 47 6.99 17.06 -2.47
C SER A 47 7.98 15.90 -2.34
N ALA A 48 8.55 15.41 -3.44
CA ALA A 48 9.56 14.35 -3.41
C ALA A 48 10.85 14.77 -2.72
N LEU A 49 11.35 15.98 -3.02
CA LEU A 49 12.52 16.56 -2.36
C LEU A 49 12.25 16.72 -0.85
N SER A 50 11.09 17.27 -0.49
CA SER A 50 10.69 17.44 0.91
C SER A 50 10.65 16.10 1.65
N ILE A 51 10.05 15.06 1.05
CA ILE A 51 10.02 13.70 1.63
C ILE A 51 11.44 13.19 1.88
N LEU A 52 12.34 13.29 0.89
CA LEU A 52 13.70 12.79 1.00
C LEU A 52 14.52 13.54 2.06
N LEU A 53 14.39 14.87 2.13
CA LEU A 53 15.09 15.71 3.10
C LEU A 53 14.59 15.49 4.53
N ASN A 54 13.31 15.17 4.70
CA ASN A 54 12.72 14.89 6.00
C ASN A 54 12.85 13.41 6.42
N SER A 55 13.35 12.55 5.53
CA SER A 55 13.55 11.13 5.84
C SER A 55 14.76 10.94 6.73
N SER A 56 14.56 10.21 7.83
CA SER A 56 15.64 9.80 8.71
C SER A 56 16.14 8.41 8.30
N CYS A 57 17.47 8.25 8.21
CA CYS A 57 18.06 6.94 8.01
C CYS A 57 18.41 6.35 9.38
N SER A 58 17.73 5.27 9.77
CA SER A 58 17.93 4.56 11.03
C SER A 58 19.34 3.95 11.19
N TYR A 59 20.13 3.89 10.13
CA TYR A 59 21.44 3.26 10.10
C TYR A 59 22.64 4.19 10.26
N CYS A 60 22.48 5.49 10.01
CA CYS A 60 23.65 6.39 9.97
C CYS A 60 23.59 7.60 10.90
N GLU A 61 22.58 7.72 11.78
CA GLU A 61 22.32 8.88 12.67
C GLU A 61 22.32 10.26 11.98
N HIS A 62 22.56 10.32 10.68
CA HIS A 62 22.44 11.50 9.85
C HIS A 62 20.94 11.76 9.66
N ASN A 63 20.41 12.70 10.41
CA ASN A 63 19.31 13.52 9.92
C ASN A 63 19.85 14.23 8.67
N ILE A 64 19.21 14.02 7.53
CA ILE A 64 19.37 14.97 6.42
C ILE A 64 18.91 16.32 7.00
N ASN A 65 19.84 17.27 7.06
CA ASN A 65 19.82 18.35 8.04
C ASN A 65 18.58 19.25 7.84
N LYS A 66 17.61 19.15 8.77
CA LYS A 66 16.27 19.74 8.69
C LYS A 66 16.23 21.26 8.53
N ASN A 67 17.20 21.99 9.09
CA ASN A 67 17.05 23.44 9.29
C ASN A 67 17.87 24.31 8.34
N ASP A 68 18.86 23.74 7.66
CA ASP A 68 19.82 24.53 6.89
C ASP A 68 19.48 24.59 5.38
N PHE A 69 18.63 23.67 4.90
CA PHE A 69 18.44 23.43 3.46
C PHE A 69 17.20 24.13 2.87
N ILE A 70 16.05 24.12 3.57
CA ILE A 70 14.87 24.90 3.14
C ILE A 70 15.21 26.40 3.10
N ALA A 71 16.01 26.89 4.04
CA ALA A 71 16.51 28.26 4.01
C ALA A 71 17.43 28.54 2.81
N LYS A 72 18.26 27.59 2.37
CA LYS A 72 19.22 27.76 1.26
C LYS A 72 18.62 27.66 -0.14
N ILE A 73 17.51 26.95 -0.32
CA ILE A 73 16.78 26.93 -1.61
C ILE A 73 16.04 28.25 -1.87
N PHE A 74 15.56 28.91 -0.80
CA PHE A 74 14.76 30.14 -0.91
C PHE A 74 15.51 31.42 -0.53
N SER A 75 16.76 31.35 -0.07
CA SER A 75 17.60 32.53 0.16
C SER A 75 18.78 32.55 -0.80
N SER A 76 18.88 33.64 -1.55
CA SER A 76 19.94 33.91 -2.51
C SER A 76 21.21 34.42 -1.80
N ASP A 77 21.79 33.65 -0.88
CA ASP A 77 23.09 34.04 -0.31
C ASP A 77 23.99 32.85 0.08
N HIS A 78 25.14 32.78 -0.57
CA HIS A 78 26.18 31.78 -0.34
C HIS A 78 27.21 32.30 0.66
N THR A 79 27.08 31.96 1.95
CA THR A 79 28.25 31.98 2.85
C THR A 79 28.32 30.74 3.73
N LYS A 80 29.53 30.20 3.82
CA LYS A 80 29.91 28.96 4.52
C LYS A 80 29.91 29.18 6.03
N GLN A 81 29.33 28.27 6.82
CA GLN A 81 29.83 28.01 8.17
C GLN A 81 29.50 26.60 8.68
N ASN A 82 30.53 25.99 9.28
CA ASN A 82 30.53 24.69 9.93
C ASN A 82 29.55 24.63 11.10
N CYS A 83 28.94 23.47 11.35
CA CYS A 83 28.16 23.25 12.57
C CYS A 83 28.68 22.03 13.35
N CYS A 84 29.33 22.33 14.48
CA CYS A 84 29.41 21.48 15.65
C CYS A 84 28.62 22.16 16.78
N PHE A 85 28.10 21.35 17.72
CA PHE A 85 27.63 21.64 19.10
C PHE A 85 26.13 21.50 19.45
N THR A 86 25.87 20.40 20.18
CA THR A 86 25.12 20.19 21.45
C THR A 86 23.69 20.75 21.66
N GLY A 87 22.73 19.82 21.76
CA GLY A 87 21.84 19.57 22.92
C GLY A 87 20.72 20.58 23.24
N ALA A 88 19.47 20.10 23.29
CA ALA A 88 18.49 20.34 24.38
C ALA A 88 17.12 19.70 24.06
N ASP A 89 16.53 19.10 25.09
CA ASP A 89 15.15 18.61 25.18
C ASP A 89 14.11 19.73 25.02
N SER A 90 12.89 19.38 24.61
CA SER A 90 11.66 19.88 25.25
C SER A 90 10.42 19.13 24.76
N ASP A 91 9.69 18.57 25.73
CA ASP A 91 8.30 18.14 25.68
C ASP A 91 7.35 19.25 25.23
N SER A 92 6.26 18.87 24.55
CA SER A 92 4.97 19.59 24.63
C SER A 92 3.79 18.71 24.17
N GLU A 93 3.01 18.28 25.15
CA GLU A 93 1.54 18.20 25.26
C GLU A 93 0.68 17.98 23.99
N LEU A 94 -0.11 16.89 24.04
CA LEU A 94 -1.19 16.52 23.12
C LEU A 94 -2.53 17.02 23.68
N ASP A 95 -3.18 17.94 22.97
CA ASP A 95 -4.55 18.36 23.27
C ASP A 95 -5.54 18.01 22.14
N ASP A 96 -6.65 17.46 22.60
CA ASP A 96 -8.04 17.47 22.12
C ASP A 96 -8.47 16.72 20.84
N TYR A 97 -9.17 15.60 21.07
CA TYR A 97 -9.91 14.79 20.09
C TYR A 97 -11.36 15.31 19.99
N SER A 98 -11.69 16.11 18.98
CA SER A 98 -13.11 16.30 18.59
C SER A 98 -13.39 16.85 17.19
N GLU A 99 -12.46 16.75 16.23
CA GLU A 99 -12.75 17.04 14.81
C GLU A 99 -11.74 16.33 13.87
N LEU A 100 -11.72 14.99 13.86
CA LEU A 100 -10.83 14.20 12.98
C LEU A 100 -11.33 14.20 11.53
N GLY A 101 -11.05 15.28 10.81
CA GLY A 101 -11.07 15.28 9.35
C GLY A 101 -9.96 14.37 8.79
N LEU A 102 -10.19 13.75 7.63
CA LEU A 102 -9.25 12.90 6.87
C LEU A 102 -7.85 13.52 6.60
N VAL A 103 -7.62 14.76 7.00
CA VAL A 103 -6.38 15.52 6.83
C VAL A 103 -5.25 15.01 7.74
N ASP A 104 -5.55 14.18 8.76
CA ASP A 104 -4.55 13.63 9.70
C ASP A 104 -4.12 12.16 9.44
N TYR A 105 -4.66 11.49 8.41
CA TYR A 105 -4.11 10.21 7.90
C TYR A 105 -2.70 10.39 7.27
N VAL A 106 -2.23 11.63 7.15
CA VAL A 106 -0.92 12.11 6.66
C VAL A 106 0.32 11.45 7.33
N LYS A 107 0.13 10.52 8.28
CA LYS A 107 1.20 9.85 9.07
C LYS A 107 1.05 8.33 9.23
N ILE A 108 0.28 7.60 8.42
CA ILE A 108 0.36 6.11 8.43
C ILE A 108 1.65 5.70 7.67
N LYS A 109 2.84 6.01 8.21
CA LYS A 109 3.71 5.14 9.04
C LYS A 109 3.95 3.76 8.41
N ARG A 110 5.15 3.18 8.28
CA ARG A 110 6.57 3.61 8.24
C ARG A 110 7.34 2.27 8.08
N ASN A 111 7.58 1.75 6.87
CA ASN A 111 8.54 0.62 6.72
C ASN A 111 9.85 1.16 6.15
N CYS A 112 10.97 0.66 6.69
CA CYS A 112 12.35 1.10 6.55
C CYS A 112 12.55 2.40 5.73
N LEU A 113 12.89 3.50 6.44
CA LEU A 113 13.19 4.87 5.96
C LEU A 113 12.04 5.88 5.90
N GLU A 114 10.84 5.55 6.36
CA GLU A 114 9.73 6.52 6.55
C GLU A 114 9.19 7.23 5.29
N LEU A 115 9.59 6.81 4.10
CA LEU A 115 9.20 7.47 2.84
C LEU A 115 7.72 7.30 2.46
N GLY A 116 7.02 6.32 3.05
CA GLY A 116 5.57 6.12 2.85
C GLY A 116 5.12 5.86 1.41
N ARG A 117 6.01 5.46 0.50
CA ARG A 117 5.67 5.21 -0.92
C ARG A 117 5.45 3.73 -1.21
N ILE A 118 4.54 3.45 -2.14
CA ILE A 118 4.20 2.10 -2.61
C ILE A 118 5.21 1.65 -3.68
N LYS A 119 5.80 0.47 -3.52
CA LYS A 119 6.73 -0.16 -4.47
C LYS A 119 6.28 -1.56 -4.88
N ASN A 120 5.78 -2.34 -3.94
CA ASN A 120 5.32 -3.69 -4.17
C ASN A 120 3.79 -3.73 -4.14
N VAL A 121 3.19 -4.22 -5.21
CA VAL A 121 1.74 -4.28 -5.38
C VAL A 121 1.31 -5.65 -5.85
N VAL A 122 0.19 -6.14 -5.32
CA VAL A 122 -0.49 -7.34 -5.84
C VAL A 122 -1.89 -6.98 -6.33
N ASP A 123 -2.21 -7.34 -7.57
CA ASP A 123 -3.53 -7.20 -8.19
C ASP A 123 -4.16 -8.59 -8.36
N LEU A 124 -5.14 -8.92 -7.52
CA LEU A 124 -5.83 -10.20 -7.45
C LEU A 124 -7.04 -10.20 -8.38
N CYS A 125 -7.30 -11.35 -9.02
CA CYS A 125 -8.39 -11.48 -10.00
C CYS A 125 -8.30 -10.37 -11.06
N SER A 126 -7.08 -10.18 -11.56
CA SER A 126 -6.67 -9.01 -12.32
C SER A 126 -7.22 -8.96 -13.75
N ALA A 127 -7.63 -10.09 -14.35
CA ALA A 127 -8.05 -10.13 -15.74
C ALA A 127 -9.28 -9.22 -15.99
N PRO A 128 -9.31 -8.41 -17.07
CA PRO A 128 -8.38 -8.40 -18.19
C PRO A 128 -7.12 -7.54 -17.98
N GLY A 129 -6.91 -6.92 -16.81
CA GLY A 129 -5.68 -6.21 -16.45
C GLY A 129 -5.82 -4.68 -16.39
N SER A 130 -7.04 -4.14 -16.32
CA SER A 130 -7.25 -2.69 -16.33
C SER A 130 -6.74 -1.99 -15.07
N TRP A 131 -6.87 -2.66 -13.91
CA TRP A 131 -6.32 -2.18 -12.64
C TRP A 131 -4.79 -2.27 -12.66
N SER A 132 -4.24 -3.42 -13.07
CA SER A 132 -2.82 -3.61 -13.35
C SER A 132 -2.20 -2.52 -14.25
N GLN A 133 -2.90 -2.08 -15.31
CA GLN A 133 -2.44 -0.97 -16.17
C GLN A 133 -2.33 0.35 -15.39
N LEU A 134 -3.35 0.68 -14.60
CA LEU A 134 -3.35 1.90 -13.81
C LEU A 134 -2.27 1.86 -12.72
N LEU A 135 -2.17 0.73 -12.02
CA LEU A 135 -1.14 0.47 -11.00
C LEU A 135 0.26 0.65 -11.58
N SER A 136 0.54 0.03 -12.73
CA SER A 136 1.83 0.17 -13.41
C SER A 136 2.15 1.62 -13.75
N LYS A 137 1.18 2.36 -14.29
CA LYS A 137 1.36 3.77 -14.62
C LYS A 137 1.66 4.61 -13.37
N MET A 138 0.81 4.54 -12.35
CA MET A 138 0.90 5.41 -11.18
C MET A 138 2.11 5.09 -10.29
N VAL A 139 2.39 3.81 -10.05
CA VAL A 139 3.55 3.40 -9.23
C VAL A 139 4.87 3.70 -9.95
N HIS A 140 4.93 3.55 -11.28
CA HIS A 140 6.12 3.90 -12.04
C HIS A 140 6.35 5.42 -12.08
N GLU A 141 5.30 6.21 -12.33
CA GLU A 141 5.36 7.68 -12.25
C GLU A 141 5.89 8.13 -10.87
N ASP A 142 5.37 7.54 -9.79
CA ASP A 142 5.81 7.85 -8.42
C ASP A 142 7.30 7.54 -8.18
N TYR A 143 7.73 6.35 -8.60
CA TYR A 143 9.11 5.90 -8.50
C TYR A 143 10.08 6.81 -9.26
N GLU A 144 9.76 7.17 -10.50
CA GLU A 144 10.64 8.02 -11.31
C GLU A 144 10.73 9.43 -10.74
N THR A 145 9.63 10.01 -10.24
CA THR A 145 9.69 11.32 -9.55
C THR A 145 10.61 11.26 -8.34
N LEU A 146 10.43 10.27 -7.46
CA LEU A 146 11.26 10.12 -6.26
C LEU A 146 12.74 9.89 -6.59
N LYS A 147 13.02 9.08 -7.60
CA LYS A 147 14.36 8.78 -8.09
C LYS A 147 15.06 10.01 -8.67
N ASN A 148 14.36 10.79 -9.48
CA ASN A 148 14.89 12.01 -10.06
C ASN A 148 15.20 13.06 -8.98
N ALA A 149 14.33 13.21 -7.98
CA ALA A 149 14.57 14.08 -6.82
C ALA A 149 15.81 13.63 -6.03
N CYS A 150 15.93 12.32 -5.76
CA CYS A 150 17.09 11.77 -5.06
C CYS A 150 18.40 11.99 -5.82
N LYS A 151 18.40 11.85 -7.15
CA LYS A 151 19.57 12.12 -7.99
C LYS A 151 20.04 13.58 -7.88
N LYS A 152 19.11 14.54 -7.79
CA LYS A 152 19.45 15.96 -7.59
C LYS A 152 20.17 16.18 -6.26
N LEU A 153 19.61 15.68 -5.16
CA LEU A 153 20.22 15.79 -3.83
C LEU A 153 21.55 15.03 -3.71
N GLN A 154 21.73 13.93 -4.43
CA GLN A 154 22.99 13.19 -4.44
C GLN A 154 24.15 14.01 -5.05
N THR A 155 23.89 14.80 -6.09
CA THR A 155 24.91 15.71 -6.65
C THR A 155 25.37 16.78 -5.68
N GLN A 156 24.55 17.06 -4.65
CA GLN A 156 24.80 18.04 -3.60
C GLN A 156 25.40 17.39 -2.33
N GLN A 157 25.63 16.06 -2.32
CA GLN A 157 26.10 15.26 -1.18
C GLN A 157 25.16 15.27 0.04
N GLU A 158 23.85 15.43 -0.17
CA GLU A 158 22.86 15.63 0.90
C GLU A 158 22.05 14.39 1.25
N VAL A 159 22.36 13.24 0.64
CA VAL A 159 21.62 12.00 0.82
C VAL A 159 22.56 10.86 1.22
N CYS A 160 22.19 10.10 2.25
CA CYS A 160 22.96 8.94 2.64
C CYS A 160 22.84 7.80 1.61
N LYS A 161 23.86 6.94 1.55
CA LYS A 161 23.95 5.82 0.58
C LYS A 161 22.72 4.89 0.65
N ASN A 162 22.25 4.57 1.85
CA ASN A 162 21.14 3.64 2.05
C ASN A 162 19.81 4.18 1.49
N LEU A 163 19.58 5.49 1.60
CA LEU A 163 18.40 6.14 1.04
C LEU A 163 18.48 6.17 -0.50
N VAL A 164 19.66 6.45 -1.07
CA VAL A 164 19.89 6.34 -2.52
C VAL A 164 19.63 4.92 -3.01
N GLU A 165 20.12 3.91 -2.30
CA GLU A 165 19.92 2.51 -2.64
C GLU A 165 18.44 2.14 -2.59
N TYR A 166 17.76 2.46 -1.49
CA TYR A 166 16.33 2.22 -1.35
C TYR A 166 15.52 2.87 -2.46
N VAL A 167 15.74 4.16 -2.74
CA VAL A 167 14.99 4.90 -3.77
C VAL A 167 15.15 4.23 -5.13
N ASN A 168 16.35 3.73 -5.46
CA ASN A 168 16.63 3.10 -6.74
C ASN A 168 16.00 1.70 -6.91
N ILE A 169 15.59 1.02 -5.83
CA ILE A 169 14.87 -0.26 -5.92
C ILE A 169 13.59 -0.06 -6.75
N LYS A 170 13.53 -0.75 -7.90
CA LYS A 170 12.37 -0.67 -8.80
C LYS A 170 11.11 -1.25 -8.15
N PRO A 171 9.93 -0.70 -8.44
CA PRO A 171 8.66 -1.30 -8.05
C PRO A 171 8.47 -2.71 -8.63
N VAL A 172 7.75 -3.56 -7.91
CA VAL A 172 7.31 -4.89 -8.36
C VAL A 172 5.80 -4.95 -8.31
N ILE A 173 5.18 -5.15 -9.46
CA ILE A 173 3.73 -5.27 -9.56
C ILE A 173 3.43 -6.67 -10.05
N VAL A 174 2.69 -7.43 -9.25
CA VAL A 174 2.30 -8.80 -9.57
C VAL A 174 0.79 -8.86 -9.75
N ALA A 175 0.36 -9.34 -10.90
CA ALA A 175 -1.04 -9.54 -11.24
C ALA A 175 -1.35 -11.03 -11.27
N ILE A 176 -2.42 -11.44 -10.60
CA ILE A 176 -2.80 -12.85 -10.43
C ILE A 176 -4.21 -13.03 -10.97
N ASP A 177 -4.42 -14.04 -11.80
CA ASP A 177 -5.76 -14.44 -12.23
C ASP A 177 -5.78 -15.90 -12.72
N ILE A 178 -6.92 -16.56 -12.57
CA ILE A 178 -7.15 -17.90 -13.13
C ILE A 178 -7.24 -17.85 -14.67
N GLN A 179 -7.69 -16.73 -15.24
CA GLN A 179 -7.80 -16.47 -16.66
C GLN A 179 -6.52 -15.86 -17.20
N GLN A 180 -6.14 -16.25 -18.42
CA GLN A 180 -5.01 -15.63 -19.10
C GLN A 180 -5.35 -14.18 -19.46
N MET A 181 -4.39 -13.27 -19.27
CA MET A 181 -4.47 -11.92 -19.84
C MET A 181 -3.26 -11.58 -20.71
N ALA A 182 -3.43 -10.57 -21.57
CA ALA A 182 -2.34 -10.03 -22.37
C ALA A 182 -1.28 -9.38 -21.46
N PRO A 183 0.02 -9.43 -21.81
CA PRO A 183 1.07 -8.84 -20.99
C PRO A 183 0.89 -7.32 -20.84
N ILE A 184 1.32 -6.80 -19.69
CA ILE A 184 1.36 -5.36 -19.40
C ILE A 184 2.80 -5.04 -19.04
N GLU A 185 3.36 -3.99 -19.64
CA GLU A 185 4.72 -3.55 -19.33
C GLU A 185 4.84 -3.18 -17.85
N GLY A 186 5.92 -3.61 -17.19
CA GLY A 186 6.13 -3.35 -15.76
C GLY A 186 5.34 -4.28 -14.81
N VAL A 187 4.49 -5.16 -15.33
CA VAL A 187 3.66 -6.08 -14.52
C VAL A 187 4.06 -7.53 -14.76
N ARG A 188 4.29 -8.27 -13.67
CA ARG A 188 4.49 -9.72 -13.69
C ARG A 188 3.13 -10.40 -13.55
N PHE A 189 2.71 -11.13 -14.57
CA PHE A 189 1.46 -11.89 -14.54
C PHE A 189 1.71 -13.34 -14.12
N LEU A 190 0.96 -13.80 -13.12
CA LEU A 190 0.91 -15.19 -12.68
C LEU A 190 -0.49 -15.74 -12.95
N LYS A 191 -0.56 -16.82 -13.74
CA LYS A 191 -1.82 -17.50 -14.00
C LYS A 191 -2.04 -18.57 -12.94
N GLY A 192 -3.02 -18.38 -12.07
CA GLY A 192 -3.32 -19.33 -11.01
C GLY A 192 -4.44 -18.87 -10.07
N ASP A 193 -4.81 -19.76 -9.18
CA ASP A 193 -5.78 -19.47 -8.12
C ASP A 193 -5.09 -18.70 -6.98
N ILE A 194 -5.75 -17.66 -6.46
CA ILE A 194 -5.21 -16.86 -5.36
C ILE A 194 -5.14 -17.64 -4.03
N THR A 195 -5.82 -18.77 -3.95
CA THR A 195 -5.78 -19.71 -2.81
C THR A 195 -4.64 -20.73 -2.93
N ASP A 196 -3.96 -20.81 -4.07
CA ASP A 196 -2.86 -21.75 -4.29
C ASP A 196 -1.58 -21.26 -3.57
N PRO A 197 -1.04 -22.04 -2.60
CA PRO A 197 0.17 -21.64 -1.89
C PRO A 197 1.41 -21.51 -2.80
N GLU A 198 1.47 -22.22 -3.93
CA GLU A 198 2.59 -22.10 -4.87
C GLU A 198 2.60 -20.75 -5.58
N ILE A 199 1.43 -20.20 -5.87
CA ILE A 199 1.30 -18.84 -6.42
C ILE A 199 1.81 -17.81 -5.40
N LEU A 200 1.45 -17.94 -4.12
CA LEU A 200 1.92 -17.03 -3.08
C LEU A 200 3.44 -17.12 -2.87
N LYS A 201 4.01 -18.33 -2.92
CA LYS A 201 5.47 -18.54 -2.89
C LYS A 201 6.16 -17.86 -4.07
N GLU A 202 5.61 -17.97 -5.28
CA GLU A 202 6.16 -17.29 -6.45
C GLU A 202 6.14 -15.77 -6.30
N VAL A 203 5.05 -15.19 -5.76
CA VAL A 203 4.98 -13.74 -5.47
C VAL A 203 6.06 -13.31 -4.47
N LEU A 204 6.23 -14.05 -3.37
CA LEU A 204 7.27 -13.77 -2.37
C LEU A 204 8.67 -13.85 -2.99
N GLN A 205 8.91 -14.85 -3.83
CA GLN A 205 10.18 -15.01 -4.53
C GLN A 205 10.47 -13.81 -5.44
N LEU A 206 9.46 -13.28 -6.14
CA LEU A 206 9.62 -12.07 -6.97
C LEU A 206 10.02 -10.85 -6.13
N PHE A 207 9.46 -10.67 -4.94
CA PHE A 207 9.83 -9.59 -4.03
C PHE A 207 11.26 -9.74 -3.50
N ILE A 208 11.65 -10.96 -3.11
CA ILE A 208 13.01 -11.29 -2.65
C ILE A 208 14.03 -11.00 -3.75
N GLU A 209 13.81 -11.54 -4.95
CA GLU A 209 14.74 -11.40 -6.07
C GLU A 209 14.90 -9.94 -6.52
N ASN A 210 13.85 -9.13 -6.43
CA ASN A 210 13.96 -7.71 -6.76
C ASN A 210 14.93 -6.98 -5.83
N VAL A 211 14.89 -7.27 -4.53
CA VAL A 211 15.85 -6.73 -3.56
C VAL A 211 17.26 -7.24 -3.90
N SER A 212 17.45 -8.54 -4.09
CA SER A 212 18.76 -9.14 -4.39
C SER A 212 19.39 -8.60 -5.67
N ARG A 213 18.63 -8.42 -6.76
CA ARG A 213 19.16 -7.89 -8.03
C ARG A 213 19.65 -6.45 -7.90
N ASN A 214 18.91 -5.61 -7.19
CA ASN A 214 19.27 -4.20 -7.02
C ASN A 214 20.49 -4.03 -6.11
N ILE A 215 20.61 -4.84 -5.05
CA ILE A 215 21.81 -4.86 -4.18
C ILE A 215 23.04 -5.36 -4.95
N ASN A 216 22.93 -6.50 -5.66
CA ASN A 216 24.04 -7.10 -6.38
C ASN A 216 24.54 -6.24 -7.55
N GLN A 217 23.64 -5.59 -8.30
CA GLN A 217 24.04 -4.66 -9.37
C GLN A 217 24.72 -3.40 -8.82
N ALA A 218 24.33 -2.94 -7.63
CA ALA A 218 24.87 -1.73 -7.06
C ALA A 218 26.23 -1.95 -6.36
N TYR A 219 26.42 -3.04 -5.61
CA TYR A 219 27.57 -3.16 -4.70
C TYR A 219 28.12 -4.58 -4.41
N GLY A 220 27.74 -5.62 -5.15
CA GLY A 220 28.39 -6.95 -5.03
C GLY A 220 28.36 -7.60 -3.64
N GLY A 221 27.30 -7.36 -2.84
CA GLY A 221 27.21 -7.77 -1.43
C GLY A 221 26.02 -8.70 -1.10
N GLU A 222 26.12 -9.37 0.05
CA GLU A 222 25.16 -10.32 0.61
C GLU A 222 23.75 -9.73 0.83
N TYR A 223 22.74 -10.60 0.77
CA TYR A 223 21.33 -10.29 0.95
C TYR A 223 21.03 -9.79 2.38
N ASP A 224 20.55 -8.55 2.52
CA ASP A 224 20.03 -8.03 3.80
C ASP A 224 18.53 -8.33 3.92
N GLU A 225 18.17 -9.28 4.79
CA GLU A 225 16.78 -9.61 5.11
C GLU A 225 15.96 -8.40 5.56
N LYS A 226 16.59 -7.36 6.12
CA LYS A 226 15.90 -6.14 6.58
C LYS A 226 15.39 -5.25 5.45
N LEU A 227 15.85 -5.47 4.22
CA LEU A 227 15.34 -4.78 3.02
C LEU A 227 14.18 -5.54 2.36
N ARG A 228 13.86 -6.75 2.83
CA ARG A 228 12.69 -7.49 2.37
C ARG A 228 11.43 -6.70 2.69
N ARG A 229 10.58 -6.50 1.68
CA ARG A 229 9.23 -5.95 1.83
C ARG A 229 8.27 -6.85 1.09
N ASN A 230 7.13 -7.15 1.72
CA ASN A 230 6.02 -7.74 1.01
C ASN A 230 5.28 -6.62 0.24
N ALA A 231 3.99 -6.79 -0.07
CA ALA A 231 3.20 -5.79 -0.76
C ALA A 231 2.78 -4.66 0.19
N GLN A 232 2.83 -3.40 -0.27
CA GLN A 232 2.21 -2.29 0.46
C GLN A 232 0.76 -2.04 0.02
N LEU A 233 0.38 -2.59 -1.13
CA LEU A 233 -0.95 -2.48 -1.67
C LEU A 233 -1.39 -3.82 -2.27
N ILE A 234 -2.54 -4.30 -1.84
CA ILE A 234 -3.23 -5.43 -2.46
C ILE A 234 -4.59 -4.95 -2.96
N THR A 235 -4.90 -5.26 -4.21
CA THR A 235 -6.16 -4.88 -4.85
C THR A 235 -6.89 -6.11 -5.38
N CYS A 236 -8.23 -6.09 -5.41
CA CYS A 236 -9.04 -7.16 -5.95
C CYS A 236 -10.34 -6.62 -6.57
N ASP A 237 -10.42 -6.58 -7.91
CA ASP A 237 -11.66 -6.31 -8.67
C ASP A 237 -12.29 -7.62 -9.17
N GLY A 238 -12.06 -8.73 -8.47
CA GLY A 238 -12.68 -10.01 -8.79
C GLY A 238 -14.17 -10.05 -8.48
N ALA A 239 -14.96 -10.69 -9.34
CA ALA A 239 -16.36 -11.02 -9.12
C ALA A 239 -16.64 -12.46 -9.57
N PRO A 240 -17.52 -13.19 -8.88
CA PRO A 240 -18.05 -14.45 -9.39
C PRO A 240 -18.95 -14.20 -10.61
N ASP A 241 -19.25 -15.27 -11.33
CA ASP A 241 -20.31 -15.24 -12.35
C ASP A 241 -21.64 -14.86 -11.70
N ILE A 242 -22.22 -13.75 -12.17
CA ILE A 242 -23.44 -13.19 -11.60
C ILE A 242 -24.63 -14.04 -12.07
N SER A 243 -25.24 -14.77 -11.13
CA SER A 243 -26.41 -15.60 -11.38
C SER A 243 -27.70 -14.80 -11.50
N GLY A 244 -27.73 -13.58 -10.94
CA GLY A 244 -28.91 -12.74 -10.82
C GLY A 244 -29.68 -12.98 -9.52
N LEU A 245 -29.30 -13.99 -8.74
CA LEU A 245 -29.79 -14.21 -7.38
C LEU A 245 -28.88 -13.46 -6.40
N HIS A 246 -29.32 -12.27 -6.00
CA HIS A 246 -28.50 -11.32 -5.23
C HIS A 246 -27.91 -11.90 -3.94
N GLU A 247 -28.64 -12.78 -3.24
CA GLU A 247 -28.16 -13.43 -2.01
C GLU A 247 -27.00 -14.39 -2.30
N THR A 248 -27.14 -15.23 -3.33
CA THR A 248 -26.10 -16.16 -3.76
C THR A 248 -24.88 -15.42 -4.28
N ASP A 249 -25.07 -14.41 -5.12
CA ASP A 249 -23.98 -13.61 -5.68
C ASP A 249 -23.21 -12.87 -4.56
N SER A 250 -23.91 -12.36 -3.56
CA SER A 250 -23.29 -11.70 -2.39
C SER A 250 -22.53 -12.69 -1.50
N PHE A 251 -23.05 -13.90 -1.34
CA PHE A 251 -22.37 -14.98 -0.61
C PHE A 251 -21.06 -15.39 -1.30
N LEU A 252 -21.10 -15.61 -2.62
CA LEU A 252 -19.91 -15.94 -3.41
C LEU A 252 -18.89 -14.80 -3.41
N GLN A 253 -19.34 -13.55 -3.52
CA GLN A 253 -18.46 -12.39 -3.39
C GLN A 253 -17.80 -12.34 -2.01
N SER A 254 -18.54 -12.68 -0.94
CA SER A 254 -17.99 -12.74 0.42
C SER A 254 -16.92 -13.82 0.56
N TYR A 255 -17.07 -14.97 -0.12
CA TYR A 255 -16.04 -16.01 -0.16
C TYR A 255 -14.78 -15.51 -0.86
N LEU A 256 -14.92 -14.82 -2.00
CA LEU A 256 -13.78 -14.24 -2.72
C LEU A 256 -13.04 -13.18 -1.89
N ILE A 257 -13.78 -12.33 -1.16
CA ILE A 257 -13.20 -11.35 -0.22
C ILE A 257 -12.39 -12.07 0.87
N LYS A 258 -12.90 -13.19 1.42
CA LYS A 258 -12.16 -13.98 2.43
C LYS A 258 -10.87 -14.56 1.85
N SER A 259 -10.91 -15.11 0.64
CA SER A 259 -9.70 -15.62 -0.02
C SER A 259 -8.68 -14.50 -0.25
N ALA A 260 -9.12 -13.34 -0.72
CA ALA A 260 -8.24 -12.17 -0.88
C ALA A 260 -7.68 -11.66 0.46
N LEU A 261 -8.47 -11.67 1.53
CA LEU A 261 -8.00 -11.33 2.88
C LEU A 261 -6.94 -12.31 3.39
N SER A 262 -7.08 -13.60 3.09
CA SER A 262 -6.05 -14.61 3.40
C SER A 262 -4.72 -14.33 2.68
N VAL A 263 -4.78 -13.79 1.46
CA VAL A 263 -3.57 -13.32 0.76
C VAL A 263 -2.94 -12.15 1.50
N CYS A 264 -3.74 -11.20 2.00
CA CYS A 264 -3.22 -10.10 2.82
C CYS A 264 -2.46 -10.60 4.06
N PHE A 265 -2.95 -11.66 4.72
CA PHE A 265 -2.27 -12.24 5.87
C PHE A 265 -0.87 -12.76 5.56
N SER A 266 -0.63 -13.18 4.31
CA SER A 266 0.66 -13.72 3.87
C SER A 266 1.56 -12.67 3.23
N LEU A 267 0.97 -11.70 2.51
CA LEU A 267 1.69 -10.84 1.56
C LEU A 267 1.54 -9.34 1.82
N LEU A 268 0.70 -8.89 2.74
CA LEU A 268 0.57 -7.45 3.02
C LEU A 268 1.54 -7.04 4.13
N ASP A 269 2.36 -6.04 3.87
CA ASP A 269 3.19 -5.40 4.88
C ASP A 269 2.30 -4.74 5.95
N PRO A 270 2.73 -4.68 7.22
CA PRO A 270 2.11 -3.80 8.21
C PRO A 270 1.93 -2.39 7.66
N ASP A 271 0.84 -1.76 8.07
CA ASP A 271 0.38 -0.45 7.62
C ASP A 271 -0.01 -0.37 6.13
N GLY A 272 0.01 -1.49 5.41
CA GLY A 272 -0.40 -1.58 4.01
C GLY A 272 -1.90 -1.35 3.78
N CYS A 273 -2.27 -1.26 2.50
CA CYS A 273 -3.63 -1.04 2.05
C CYS A 273 -4.20 -2.25 1.31
N PHE A 274 -5.48 -2.53 1.54
CA PHE A 274 -6.28 -3.52 0.86
C PHE A 274 -7.53 -2.88 0.24
N ILE A 275 -7.72 -3.06 -1.06
CA ILE A 275 -8.92 -2.60 -1.79
C ILE A 275 -9.58 -3.81 -2.42
N CYS A 276 -10.86 -4.05 -2.11
CA CYS A 276 -11.57 -5.21 -2.62
C CYS A 276 -12.99 -4.89 -3.03
N LYS A 277 -13.41 -5.37 -4.19
CA LYS A 277 -14.80 -5.28 -4.62
C LYS A 277 -15.74 -6.04 -3.68
N THR A 278 -16.92 -5.48 -3.48
CA THR A 278 -18.01 -6.09 -2.75
C THR A 278 -19.38 -5.79 -3.41
N PHE A 279 -20.39 -6.61 -3.11
CA PHE A 279 -21.77 -6.45 -3.58
C PHE A 279 -22.76 -5.97 -2.51
N PHE A 280 -22.28 -5.61 -1.32
CA PHE A 280 -23.08 -4.95 -0.30
C PHE A 280 -22.65 -3.49 -0.13
N SER A 281 -23.59 -2.69 0.37
CA SER A 281 -23.42 -1.25 0.58
C SER A 281 -23.41 -0.86 2.07
N SER A 282 -23.30 -1.84 2.98
CA SER A 282 -23.41 -1.62 4.41
C SER A 282 -22.21 -2.23 5.15
N GLU A 283 -21.74 -1.51 6.16
CA GLU A 283 -20.68 -1.93 7.07
C GLU A 283 -21.18 -2.97 8.11
N ASN A 284 -22.50 -3.19 8.21
CA ASN A 284 -23.10 -4.15 9.14
C ASN A 284 -23.01 -5.62 8.69
N THR A 285 -22.15 -5.92 7.71
CA THR A 285 -22.00 -7.29 7.21
C THR A 285 -20.90 -8.03 7.98
N PRO A 286 -21.06 -9.33 8.26
CA PRO A 286 -20.04 -10.10 8.98
C PRO A 286 -18.67 -10.08 8.30
N ILE A 287 -18.64 -10.08 6.97
CA ILE A 287 -17.39 -10.04 6.20
C ILE A 287 -16.72 -8.67 6.27
N PHE A 288 -17.47 -7.56 6.32
CA PHE A 288 -16.88 -6.24 6.56
C PHE A 288 -16.25 -6.20 7.96
N THR A 289 -16.96 -6.66 8.99
CA THR A 289 -16.44 -6.74 10.37
C THR A 289 -15.16 -7.57 10.45
N GLN A 290 -15.08 -8.68 9.71
CA GLN A 290 -13.88 -9.51 9.62
C GLN A 290 -12.72 -8.78 8.95
N VAL A 291 -12.96 -8.00 7.90
CA VAL A 291 -11.88 -7.21 7.28
C VAL A 291 -11.47 -6.09 8.22
N SER A 292 -12.41 -5.30 8.74
CA SER A 292 -12.12 -4.10 9.54
C SER A 292 -11.35 -4.40 10.83
N SER A 293 -11.45 -5.61 11.41
CA SER A 293 -10.68 -5.98 12.60
C SER A 293 -9.16 -6.02 12.39
N PHE A 294 -8.69 -6.03 11.15
CA PHE A 294 -7.27 -6.10 10.79
C PHE A 294 -6.72 -4.80 10.19
N PHE A 295 -7.46 -3.69 10.21
CA PHE A 295 -7.02 -2.42 9.63
C PHE A 295 -7.38 -1.25 10.55
N ASP A 296 -6.54 -0.22 10.56
CA ASP A 296 -6.80 1.02 11.32
C ASP A 296 -8.03 1.76 10.80
N TYR A 297 -8.20 1.78 9.48
CA TYR A 297 -9.32 2.41 8.82
C TYR A 297 -9.92 1.44 7.80
N CYS A 298 -11.24 1.31 7.80
CA CYS A 298 -11.97 0.48 6.85
C CYS A 298 -13.31 1.14 6.53
N THR A 299 -13.67 1.24 5.26
CA THR A 299 -14.97 1.79 4.84
C THR A 299 -15.47 1.16 3.54
N ILE A 300 -16.74 1.41 3.23
CA ILE A 300 -17.37 1.06 1.96
C ILE A 300 -17.49 2.27 1.05
N PHE A 301 -16.91 2.18 -0.15
CA PHE A 301 -16.91 3.25 -1.13
C PHE A 301 -17.62 2.85 -2.43
N LYS A 302 -18.41 3.78 -2.99
CA LYS A 302 -19.01 3.64 -4.33
C LYS A 302 -18.42 4.67 -5.30
N PRO A 303 -17.50 4.26 -6.19
CA PRO A 303 -16.98 5.14 -7.22
C PRO A 303 -18.09 5.64 -8.15
N SER A 304 -18.00 6.89 -8.59
CA SER A 304 -18.92 7.43 -9.61
C SER A 304 -18.75 6.77 -10.98
N ALA A 305 -17.60 6.14 -11.21
CA ALA A 305 -17.33 5.29 -12.38
C ALA A 305 -18.07 3.94 -12.32
N SER A 306 -18.61 3.54 -11.18
CA SER A 306 -19.51 2.38 -11.07
C SER A 306 -20.92 2.76 -11.53
N ARG A 307 -21.67 1.79 -12.08
CA ARG A 307 -23.05 2.05 -12.52
C ARG A 307 -23.93 2.27 -11.29
N SER A 308 -24.77 3.31 -11.30
CA SER A 308 -25.72 3.57 -10.20
C SER A 308 -26.66 2.39 -9.92
N SER A 309 -27.03 1.64 -10.96
CA SER A 309 -27.86 0.43 -10.87
C SER A 309 -27.09 -0.83 -10.46
N SER A 310 -25.77 -0.77 -10.27
CA SER A 310 -24.97 -1.91 -9.83
C SER A 310 -24.88 -1.93 -8.31
N PHE A 311 -24.98 -3.12 -7.73
CA PHE A 311 -24.73 -3.36 -6.30
C PHE A 311 -23.24 -3.32 -5.94
N GLU A 312 -22.36 -3.11 -6.92
CA GLU A 312 -20.91 -2.99 -6.71
C GLU A 312 -20.55 -1.78 -5.85
N HIS A 313 -19.76 -2.07 -4.81
CA HIS A 313 -19.03 -1.15 -3.95
C HIS A 313 -17.62 -1.71 -3.73
N PHE A 314 -16.79 -1.00 -2.97
CA PHE A 314 -15.43 -1.41 -2.66
C PHE A 314 -15.19 -1.25 -1.16
N ILE A 315 -14.65 -2.28 -0.53
CA ILE A 315 -14.01 -2.17 0.77
C ILE A 315 -12.67 -1.48 0.53
N VAL A 316 -12.43 -0.38 1.23
CA VAL A 316 -11.14 0.31 1.27
C VAL A 316 -10.64 0.22 2.70
N ALA A 317 -9.60 -0.59 2.89
CA ALA A 317 -9.01 -0.88 4.20
C ALA A 317 -7.54 -0.44 4.19
N VAL A 318 -7.13 0.32 5.19
CA VAL A 318 -5.81 0.98 5.23
C VAL A 318 -5.23 0.88 6.63
N GLY A 319 -3.92 0.71 6.73
CA GLY A 319 -3.24 0.53 8.01
C GLY A 319 -3.33 -0.91 8.51
N TYR A 320 -2.88 -1.88 7.70
CA TYR A 320 -2.95 -3.30 8.03
C TYR A 320 -2.24 -3.65 9.36
N LYS A 321 -2.93 -4.40 10.22
CA LYS A 321 -2.46 -4.91 11.51
C LYS A 321 -2.50 -6.44 11.49
N PRO A 322 -1.34 -7.13 11.36
CA PRO A 322 -1.29 -8.59 11.25
C PRO A 322 -1.90 -9.35 12.43
N PHE A 323 -1.88 -8.77 13.62
CA PHE A 323 -2.47 -9.34 14.84
C PHE A 323 -3.86 -8.75 15.16
N GLY A 324 -4.42 -7.95 14.24
CA GLY A 324 -5.63 -7.17 14.46
C GLY A 324 -5.51 -6.16 15.61
N HIS A 325 -6.65 -5.65 16.05
CA HIS A 325 -6.75 -4.75 17.22
C HIS A 325 -6.61 -5.47 18.58
N ILE A 326 -6.21 -6.74 18.60
CA ILE A 326 -6.12 -7.58 19.82
C ILE A 326 -5.10 -7.00 20.81
N LEU A 327 -4.11 -6.25 20.34
CA LEU A 327 -3.11 -5.59 21.20
C LEU A 327 -3.56 -4.19 21.72
N ASN A 328 -4.73 -3.69 21.29
CA ASN A 328 -5.27 -2.39 21.69
C ASN A 328 -6.35 -2.49 22.79
N THR A 329 -6.52 -3.65 23.43
CA THR A 329 -7.25 -3.69 24.70
C THR A 329 -6.56 -2.77 25.69
N PRO A 330 -7.28 -1.80 26.31
CA PRO A 330 -6.71 -1.05 27.43
C PRO A 330 -6.20 -2.07 28.44
N LYS A 331 -4.96 -1.89 28.91
CA LYS A 331 -4.48 -2.58 30.12
C LYS A 331 -5.42 -2.21 31.27
N SER A 332 -6.51 -2.96 31.43
CA SER A 332 -7.28 -3.00 32.64
C SER A 332 -6.98 -4.32 33.32
N GLN A 333 -6.27 -4.19 34.44
CA GLN A 333 -5.91 -5.17 35.45
C GLN A 333 -4.53 -5.82 35.25
N GLU A 334 -3.68 -5.47 36.21
CA GLU A 334 -2.41 -6.12 36.56
C GLU A 334 -2.53 -7.64 36.44
N ILE A 335 -1.79 -8.22 35.50
CA ILE A 335 -1.46 -9.64 35.49
C ILE A 335 0.05 -9.70 35.71
N ASP A 336 0.44 -10.07 36.93
CA ASP A 336 1.80 -10.16 37.46
C ASP A 336 2.64 -11.31 36.89
N ASP A 337 2.36 -11.77 35.66
CA ASP A 337 3.11 -12.87 35.05
C ASP A 337 3.46 -12.55 33.58
N GLU A 338 4.53 -11.74 33.40
CA GLU A 338 5.21 -11.50 32.11
C GLU A 338 5.62 -12.81 31.39
N ARG A 339 5.64 -13.94 32.09
CA ARG A 339 5.99 -15.26 31.53
C ARG A 339 4.84 -15.93 30.78
N GLU A 340 3.59 -15.60 31.08
CA GLU A 340 2.43 -16.26 30.46
C GLU A 340 2.07 -15.62 29.11
N ILE A 341 2.15 -14.28 29.04
CA ILE A 341 1.91 -13.48 27.81
C ILE A 341 2.92 -13.82 26.70
N ASP A 342 4.19 -14.02 27.06
CA ASP A 342 5.23 -14.42 26.10
C ASP A 342 5.01 -15.85 25.59
N SER A 343 4.39 -16.73 26.38
CA SER A 343 4.06 -18.10 25.96
C SER A 343 2.86 -18.14 25.01
N GLU A 344 1.81 -17.35 25.27
CA GLU A 344 0.65 -17.22 24.39
C GLU A 344 0.99 -16.49 23.09
N LEU A 345 1.78 -15.40 23.14
CA LEU A 345 2.29 -14.75 21.92
C LEU A 345 3.19 -15.69 21.11
N LYS A 346 4.04 -16.49 21.76
CA LYS A 346 4.83 -17.52 21.06
C LYS A 346 3.95 -18.61 20.46
N GLU A 347 2.89 -19.04 21.14
CA GLU A 347 1.93 -20.01 20.58
C GLU A 347 1.07 -19.40 19.47
N ILE A 348 0.70 -18.12 19.52
CA ILE A 348 0.00 -17.40 18.42
C ILE A 348 0.94 -17.20 17.22
N ILE A 349 2.19 -16.81 17.44
CA ILE A 349 3.21 -16.68 16.37
C ILE A 349 3.51 -18.06 15.77
N LYS A 350 3.56 -19.11 16.59
CA LYS A 350 3.77 -20.50 16.15
C LYS A 350 2.52 -21.10 15.50
N ALA A 351 1.31 -20.67 15.88
CA ALA A 351 0.06 -21.03 15.23
C ALA A 351 -0.06 -20.30 13.88
N ALA A 352 0.26 -19.01 13.82
CA ALA A 352 0.37 -18.24 12.58
C ALA A 352 1.49 -18.81 11.68
N GLY A 353 2.59 -19.28 12.26
CA GLY A 353 3.66 -20.01 11.58
C GLY A 353 3.27 -21.43 11.16
N LYS A 354 2.32 -22.09 11.86
CA LYS A 354 1.74 -23.38 11.47
C LYS A 354 0.65 -23.28 10.42
N VAL A 355 -0.03 -22.13 10.30
CA VAL A 355 -0.89 -21.82 9.14
C VAL A 355 -0.04 -21.73 7.84
N ILE A 356 1.29 -21.59 7.97
CA ILE A 356 2.26 -21.63 6.87
C ILE A 356 2.76 -23.06 6.57
N SER A 357 2.45 -24.06 7.40
CA SER A 357 2.68 -25.48 7.10
C SER A 357 1.34 -26.19 6.84
N TRP A 358 0.94 -26.26 5.58
CA TRP A 358 -0.14 -27.12 5.14
C TRP A 358 0.41 -28.55 5.01
N ASP A 359 0.16 -29.38 6.03
CA ASP A 359 0.09 -30.85 5.88
C ASP A 359 -1.38 -31.26 5.70
#